data_AF-A0A2H0LJE3-F1
#
_entry.id   AF-A0A2H0LJE3-F1
#
_cell.length_a   1.000
_cell.length_b   1.000
_cell.length_c   1.000
_cell.angle_alpha   90.00
_cell.angle_beta   90.00
_cell.angle_gamma   90.00
#
_symmetry.space_group_name_H-M   'P 1'
#
loop_
_entity.id
_entity.type
_entity.pdbx_description
1 polymer ?
#
loop_
_entity_poly.entity_id
_entity_poly.type
_entity_poly.pdbx_seq_one_letter_code
_entity_poly.pdbx_strand_id
1 'polypeptide(L)'
;MFQRPMSHARPAPNAAELSEARFKRFLKDMDAYERKFTFERTLDAFLDLYSQWRKTHDEQVKLRLVMLVFELHRLDNHFECDLSFAEHA
;
A
#
# COMPACT_ATOMS: atom_id res chain seq x y z
N MET A 1 -62.26 4.07 4.24
CA MET A 1 -61.44 3.87 3.03
C MET A 1 -59.99 3.91 3.45
N PHE A 2 -59.25 2.80 3.37
CA PHE A 2 -57.83 2.76 3.73
C PHE A 2 -57.01 2.49 2.46
N GLN A 3 -56.30 3.52 1.98
CA GLN A 3 -55.32 3.37 0.91
C GLN A 3 -54.06 2.73 1.51
N ARG A 4 -53.69 1.54 1.03
CA ARG A 4 -52.40 0.91 1.33
C ARG A 4 -51.30 1.68 0.59
N PRO A 5 -50.18 2.04 1.24
CA PRO A 5 -49.02 2.56 0.53
C PRO A 5 -48.40 1.43 -0.29
N MET A 6 -48.29 1.65 -1.61
CA MET A 6 -47.57 0.79 -2.54
C MET A 6 -46.12 0.64 -2.05
N SER A 7 -45.82 -0.51 -1.47
CA SER A 7 -44.47 -0.96 -1.16
C SER A 7 -43.62 -0.89 -2.42
N HIS A 8 -42.73 0.09 -2.48
CA HIS A 8 -41.64 0.16 -3.46
C HIS A 8 -40.68 -0.99 -3.15
N ALA A 9 -41.01 -2.19 -3.62
CA ALA A 9 -40.07 -3.29 -3.66
C ALA A 9 -38.96 -2.88 -4.64
N ARG A 10 -37.77 -2.56 -4.13
CA ARG A 10 -36.57 -2.47 -4.96
C ARG A 10 -36.46 -3.79 -5.73
N PRO A 11 -36.31 -3.77 -7.06
CA PRO A 11 -36.06 -4.99 -7.80
C PRO A 11 -34.78 -5.63 -7.24
N ALA A 12 -34.81 -6.95 -7.06
CA ALA A 12 -33.64 -7.71 -6.66
C ALA A 12 -32.48 -7.43 -7.64
N PRO A 13 -31.24 -7.28 -7.15
CA PRO A 13 -30.11 -6.91 -8.01
C PRO A 13 -29.95 -7.92 -9.13
N ASN A 14 -29.79 -7.42 -10.35
CA ASN A 14 -29.62 -8.25 -11.54
C ASN A 14 -28.29 -9.02 -11.46
N ALA A 15 -28.21 -10.21 -12.04
CA ALA A 15 -27.00 -11.03 -12.05
C ALA A 15 -25.77 -10.28 -12.60
N ALA A 16 -25.98 -9.35 -13.54
CA ALA A 16 -24.95 -8.46 -14.07
C ALA A 16 -24.46 -7.41 -13.05
N GLU A 17 -25.33 -6.88 -12.20
CA GLU A 17 -24.96 -5.92 -11.14
C GLU A 17 -24.16 -6.62 -10.04
N LEU A 18 -24.53 -7.87 -9.72
CA LEU A 18 -23.80 -8.70 -8.76
C LEU A 18 -22.41 -9.09 -9.28
N SER A 19 -22.26 -9.39 -10.58
CA SER A 19 -20.95 -9.69 -11.17
C SER A 19 -20.05 -8.46 -11.23
N GLU A 20 -20.60 -7.28 -11.56
CA GLU A 20 -19.87 -6.01 -11.55
C GLU A 20 -19.38 -5.65 -10.14
N ALA A 21 -20.23 -5.81 -9.12
CA ALA A 21 -19.85 -5.57 -7.73
C ALA A 21 -18.71 -6.49 -7.27
N ARG A 22 -18.74 -7.78 -7.66
CA ARG A 22 -17.66 -8.74 -7.38
C ARG A 22 -16.36 -8.35 -8.09
N PHE A 23 -16.45 -7.93 -9.35
CA PHE A 23 -15.28 -7.50 -10.12
C PHE A 23 -14.65 -6.24 -9.51
N LYS A 24 -15.45 -5.24 -9.12
CA LYS A 24 -14.97 -4.05 -8.41
C LYS A 24 -14.27 -4.38 -7.10
N ARG A 25 -14.80 -5.37 -6.34
CA ARG A 25 -14.14 -5.85 -5.13
C ARG A 25 -12.81 -6.53 -5.43
N PHE A 26 -12.78 -7.40 -6.44
CA PHE A 26 -11.56 -8.06 -6.88
C PHE A 26 -10.47 -7.04 -7.27
N LEU A 27 -10.81 -5.99 -8.02
CA LEU A 27 -9.85 -4.93 -8.36
C LEU A 27 -9.29 -4.23 -7.11
N LYS A 28 -10.15 -3.91 -6.13
CA LYS A 28 -9.69 -3.32 -4.86
C LYS A 28 -8.76 -4.26 -4.08
N ASP A 29 -9.09 -5.55 -4.03
CA ASP A 29 -8.28 -6.56 -3.35
C ASP A 29 -6.92 -6.73 -4.06
N MET A 30 -6.90 -6.66 -5.39
CA MET A 30 -5.68 -6.64 -6.20
C MET A 30 -4.83 -5.39 -5.95
N ASP A 31 -5.41 -4.20 -5.96
CA ASP A 31 -4.70 -2.95 -5.68
C ASP A 31 -4.05 -2.99 -4.28
N ALA A 32 -4.77 -3.52 -3.29
CA ALA A 32 -4.25 -3.69 -1.94
C ALA A 32 -3.08 -4.69 -1.90
N TYR A 33 -3.19 -5.81 -2.61
CA TYR A 33 -2.12 -6.79 -2.74
C TYR A 33 -0.88 -6.20 -3.41
N GLU A 34 -1.05 -5.50 -4.54
CA GLU A 34 0.05 -4.87 -5.26
C GLU A 34 0.77 -3.83 -4.41
N ARG A 35 0.04 -3.01 -3.65
CA ARG A 35 0.64 -2.05 -2.70
C ARG A 35 1.45 -2.77 -1.63
N LYS A 36 0.91 -3.83 -1.02
CA LYS A 36 1.62 -4.62 -0.01
C LYS A 36 2.87 -5.27 -0.58
N PHE A 37 2.76 -5.91 -1.73
CA PHE A 37 3.88 -6.55 -2.42
C PHE A 37 4.98 -5.54 -2.78
N THR A 38 4.59 -4.36 -3.26
CA THR A 38 5.54 -3.28 -3.57
C THR A 38 6.24 -2.81 -2.31
N PHE A 39 5.51 -2.64 -1.20
CA PHE A 39 6.09 -2.25 0.08
C PHE A 39 7.14 -3.24 0.57
N GLU A 40 6.79 -4.54 0.60
CA GLU A 40 7.71 -5.61 1.03
C GLU A 40 8.99 -5.62 0.16
N ARG A 41 8.84 -5.53 -1.17
CA ARG A 41 9.99 -5.49 -2.08
C ARG A 41 10.86 -4.25 -1.89
N THR A 42 10.25 -3.09 -1.68
CA THR A 42 10.99 -1.83 -1.41
C THR A 42 11.70 -1.91 -0.06
N LEU A 43 11.11 -2.58 0.93
CA LEU A 43 11.71 -2.77 2.25
C LEU A 43 12.94 -3.68 2.18
N ASP A 44 12.86 -4.79 1.45
CA ASP A 44 14.01 -5.67 1.23
C ASP A 44 15.16 -4.91 0.56
N ALA A 45 14.87 -4.14 -0.49
CA ALA A 45 15.86 -3.32 -1.17
C ALA A 45 16.50 -2.27 -0.23
N PHE A 46 15.71 -1.68 0.66
CA PHE A 46 16.21 -0.76 1.68
C PHE A 46 17.16 -1.46 2.66
N LEU A 47 16.81 -2.65 3.16
CA LEU A 47 17.63 -3.39 4.11
C LEU A 47 18.98 -3.82 3.49
N ASP A 48 18.96 -4.29 2.25
CA ASP A 48 20.18 -4.65 1.50
C ASP A 48 21.09 -3.43 1.33
N LEU A 49 20.50 -2.31 0.93
CA LEU A 49 21.24 -1.07 0.71
C LEU A 49 21.77 -0.48 2.03
N TYR A 50 21.05 -0.65 3.14
CA TYR A 50 21.48 -0.19 4.46
C TYR A 50 22.66 -1.01 4.96
N SER A 51 22.61 -2.33 4.74
CA SER A 51 23.73 -3.24 4.98
C SER A 51 24.97 -2.86 4.16
N GLN A 52 24.79 -2.43 2.90
CA GLN A 52 25.88 -1.91 2.08
C GLN A 52 26.44 -0.60 2.65
N TRP A 53 25.57 0.38 2.95
CA TRP A 53 25.99 1.67 3.51
C TRP A 53 26.75 1.49 4.83
N ARG A 54 26.31 0.60 5.71
CA ARG A 54 27.03 0.28 6.96
C ARG A 54 28.47 -0.22 6.77
N LYS A 55 28.81 -0.74 5.58
CA LYS A 55 30.15 -1.25 5.27
C LYS A 55 31.00 -0.21 4.56
N THR A 56 30.40 0.58 3.67
CA THR A 56 31.14 1.49 2.78
C THR A 56 31.10 2.94 3.24
N HIS A 57 30.10 3.32 4.03
CA HIS A 57 29.77 4.70 4.38
C HIS A 57 29.67 5.63 3.17
N ASP A 58 29.25 5.10 2.02
CA ASP A 58 29.13 5.86 0.78
C ASP A 58 27.90 6.80 0.82
N GLU A 59 28.15 8.10 0.70
CA GLU A 59 27.11 9.13 0.68
C GLU A 59 26.11 8.96 -0.48
N GLN A 60 26.49 8.37 -1.62
CA GLN A 60 25.53 8.08 -2.68
C GLN A 60 24.53 7.00 -2.29
N VAL A 61 24.98 6.02 -1.50
CA VAL A 61 24.12 4.94 -0.97
C VAL A 61 23.18 5.51 0.09
N LYS A 62 23.68 6.43 0.92
CA LYS A 62 22.89 7.16 1.93
C LYS A 62 21.73 7.94 1.31
N LEU A 63 21.97 8.66 0.21
CA LEU A 63 20.90 9.41 -0.49
C LEU A 63 19.81 8.46 -1.00
N ARG A 64 20.20 7.32 -1.57
CA ARG A 64 19.26 6.30 -2.04
C ARG A 64 18.44 5.67 -0.91
N LEU A 65 19.04 5.48 0.27
CA LEU A 65 18.32 5.01 1.46
C LEU A 65 17.24 5.99 1.89
N VAL A 66 17.54 7.29 1.92
CA VAL A 66 16.55 8.32 2.25
C VAL A 66 15.40 8.30 1.25
N MET A 67 15.69 8.18 -0.06
CA MET A 67 14.64 8.07 -1.08
C MET A 67 13.74 6.85 -0.86
N LEU A 68 14.32 5.69 -0.53
CA LEU A 68 13.56 4.48 -0.24
C LEU A 68 12.68 4.62 1.01
N VAL A 69 13.14 5.33 2.05
CA VAL A 69 12.30 5.62 3.22
C VAL A 69 11.08 6.46 2.86
N PHE A 70 11.24 7.48 2.00
CA PHE A 70 10.11 8.25 1.49
C PHE A 70 9.13 7.37 0.69
N GLU A 71 9.63 6.45 -0.14
CA GLU A 71 8.79 5.52 -0.88
C GLU A 71 8.03 4.56 0.03
N LEU A 72 8.67 4.04 1.08
CA LEU A 72 8.05 3.17 2.07
C LEU A 72 6.96 3.89 2.84
N HIS A 73 7.22 5.11 3.31
CA HIS A 73 6.21 5.94 3.97
C HIS A 73 5.03 6.26 3.02
N ARG A 74 5.29 6.50 1.73
CA ARG A 74 4.22 6.73 0.75
C ARG A 74 3.33 5.50 0.55
N LEU A 75 3.92 4.30 0.63
CA LEU A 75 3.19 3.04 0.49
C LEU A 75 2.39 2.69 1.75
N ASP A 76 2.98 2.90 2.92
CA ASP A 76 2.35 2.75 4.24
C ASP A 76 2.71 3.93 5.17
N ASN A 77 1.70 4.73 5.53
CA ASN A 77 1.87 5.90 6.40
C ASN A 77 2.20 5.55 7.86
N HIS A 78 2.06 4.28 8.25
CA HIS A 78 2.48 3.80 9.57
C HIS A 78 3.96 3.38 9.61
N PHE A 79 4.64 3.39 8.46
CA PHE A 79 6.06 3.08 8.41
C PHE A 79 6.87 4.24 9.00
N GLU A 80 7.52 3.99 10.14
CA GLU A 80 8.45 4.91 10.79
C GLU A 80 9.87 4.34 10.68
N CYS A 81 10.80 5.17 10.20
CA CYS A 81 12.21 4.82 10.09
C CYS A 81 13.06 6.01 10.52
N ASP A 82 13.75 5.85 11.65
CA ASP A 82 14.73 6.83 12.11
C ASP A 82 16.11 6.47 11.56
N LEU A 83 16.53 7.19 10.52
CA LEU A 83 17.84 7.01 9.90
C LEU A 83 18.90 7.77 10.70
N SER A 84 19.40 7.14 11.76
CA SER A 84 20.58 7.64 12.47
C SER A 84 21.85 7.24 11.73
N PHE A 85 22.43 8.19 11.00
CA PHE A 85 23.71 8.05 10.33
C PHE A 85 24.87 8.45 11.26
N ALA A 86 24.88 7.95 12.49
CA ALA A 86 25.95 8.25 13.42
C ALA A 86 27.29 7.79 12.82
N GLU A 87 28.16 8.75 12.51
CA GLU A 87 29.55 8.51 12.18
C GLU A 87 30.24 8.03 13.47
N HIS A 88 30.51 6.73 13.57
CA HIS A 88 31.51 6.25 14.51
C HIS A 88 32.87 6.71 13.96
N ALA A 89 33.29 7.90 14.41
CA ALA A 89 34.63 8.43 14.24
C ALA A 89 35.68 7.60 14.98
#